data_AF-A0A4Q5RN84-F1
#
_entry.id   AF-A0A4Q5RN84-F1
#
_cell.length_a   1.000
_cell.length_b   1.000
_cell.length_c   1.000
_cell.angle_alpha   90.00
_cell.angle_beta   90.00
_cell.angle_gamma   90.00
#
_symmetry.space_group_name_H-M   'P 1'
#
loop_
_entity.id
_entity.type
_entity.pdbx_description
1 polymer ?
#
loop_
_entity_poly.entity_id
_entity_poly.type
_entity_poly.pdbx_seq_one_letter_code
_entity_poly.pdbx_strand_id
1 'polypeptide(L)'
;MDQEEPMQEAIILSRHHVKKKHSQRLGNARILRGLACVVFPLALSGQLAACSMQSDFSKGAIDRPVNASANELSAVHPIHVDSAQAFEGDWSYRDDCDRGHYVTLELKRENDQLIGSWSDGTLLRGSQGLLKGRVNEGRLIVEWCSAYEEAGAPALCPHYEWSEDYLVARDGTIVWYQKYGQEYSEYVVLTKGNKPHRSTNACDEDS
;
A
#
# COMPACT_ATOMS: atom_id res chain seq x y z
N MET A 1 -6.53 23.94 -50.60
CA MET A 1 -6.11 25.03 -49.70
C MET A 1 -7.27 25.17 -48.75
N ASP A 2 -7.32 24.22 -47.82
CA ASP A 2 -8.54 23.86 -47.11
C ASP A 2 -8.36 24.29 -45.66
N GLN A 3 -9.18 25.26 -45.27
CA GLN A 3 -9.26 25.81 -43.93
C GLN A 3 -10.21 24.92 -43.12
N GLU A 4 -9.68 24.23 -42.12
CA GLU A 4 -10.48 23.66 -41.03
C GLU A 4 -10.57 24.68 -39.89
N GLU A 5 -11.79 25.16 -39.62
CA GLU A 5 -12.13 25.90 -38.40
C GLU A 5 -12.19 24.95 -37.18
N PRO A 6 -11.69 25.35 -36.00
CA PRO A 6 -11.88 24.58 -34.78
C PRO A 6 -13.22 24.92 -34.11
N MET A 7 -14.07 23.90 -33.94
CA MET A 7 -15.25 23.95 -33.07
C MET A 7 -14.83 24.15 -31.61
N GLN A 8 -15.24 25.27 -31.03
CA GLN A 8 -15.23 25.50 -29.59
C GLN A 8 -16.53 24.91 -29.01
N GLU A 9 -16.45 23.80 -28.27
CA GLU A 9 -17.57 23.34 -27.46
C GLU A 9 -17.57 24.01 -26.09
N ALA A 10 -18.71 24.64 -25.80
CA ALA A 10 -19.02 25.35 -24.58
C ALA A 10 -19.39 24.35 -23.45
N ILE A 11 -18.67 24.43 -22.33
CA ILE A 11 -18.99 23.70 -21.10
C ILE A 11 -20.14 24.43 -20.39
N ILE A 12 -21.33 23.82 -20.39
CA ILE A 12 -22.48 24.25 -19.59
C ILE A 12 -22.32 23.71 -18.16
N LEU A 13 -21.98 24.59 -17.22
CA LEU A 13 -21.98 24.31 -15.77
C LEU A 13 -23.41 24.40 -15.22
N SER A 14 -24.07 23.24 -15.04
CA SER A 14 -25.29 23.15 -14.23
C SER A 14 -24.93 23.10 -12.74
N ARG A 15 -25.09 24.25 -12.06
CA ARG A 15 -25.05 24.36 -10.59
C ARG A 15 -26.33 23.78 -9.99
N HIS A 16 -26.29 22.57 -9.47
CA HIS A 16 -27.34 22.07 -8.57
C HIS A 16 -26.99 22.34 -7.11
N HIS A 17 -27.76 23.25 -6.51
CA HIS A 17 -27.81 23.54 -5.09
C HIS A 17 -28.33 22.30 -4.32
N VAL A 18 -27.48 21.66 -3.52
CA VAL A 18 -27.92 20.68 -2.52
C VAL A 18 -27.96 21.34 -1.14
N LYS A 19 -29.17 21.36 -0.56
CA LYS A 19 -29.46 21.89 0.78
C LYS A 19 -28.82 20.99 1.85
N LYS A 20 -27.91 21.56 2.64
CA LYS A 20 -27.36 20.97 3.87
C LYS A 20 -28.49 20.72 4.89
N LYS A 21 -28.66 19.48 5.34
CA LYS A 21 -29.37 19.16 6.59
C LYS A 21 -28.34 18.92 7.68
N HIS A 22 -28.29 19.83 8.65
CA HIS A 22 -27.59 19.69 9.92
C HIS A 22 -28.29 18.58 10.74
N SER A 23 -27.56 17.54 11.13
CA SER A 23 -27.97 16.64 12.21
C SER A 23 -26.96 16.79 13.35
N GLN A 24 -27.38 17.49 14.39
CA GLN A 24 -26.70 17.55 15.66
C GLN A 24 -27.00 16.26 16.42
N ARG A 25 -25.97 15.53 16.87
CA ARG A 25 -26.08 14.62 18.01
C ARG A 25 -25.08 15.02 19.08
N LEU A 26 -25.61 15.70 20.08
CA LEU A 26 -25.01 15.90 21.38
C LEU A 26 -25.09 14.60 22.20
N GLY A 27 -23.98 14.30 22.87
CA GLY A 27 -23.96 13.86 24.26
C GLY A 27 -24.38 12.44 24.58
N ASN A 28 -23.45 11.62 25.08
CA ASN A 28 -23.29 11.46 26.52
C ASN A 28 -22.06 10.62 26.87
N ALA A 29 -21.13 11.24 27.58
CA ALA A 29 -20.08 10.57 28.33
C ALA A 29 -20.66 9.96 29.60
N ARG A 30 -20.28 8.72 29.93
CA ARG A 30 -20.14 8.28 31.33
C ARG A 30 -18.94 7.35 31.49
N ILE A 31 -18.18 7.73 32.50
CA ILE A 31 -16.97 7.16 33.09
C ILE A 31 -17.35 5.95 33.95
N LEU A 32 -16.46 4.95 34.11
CA LEU A 32 -15.90 4.49 35.41
C LEU A 32 -15.43 3.02 35.41
N ARG A 33 -14.20 2.89 35.95
CA ARG A 33 -13.67 1.83 36.85
C ARG A 33 -13.16 0.53 36.24
N GLY A 34 -11.89 0.27 36.54
CA GLY A 34 -11.31 -1.08 36.50
C GLY A 34 -9.80 -1.11 36.65
N LEU A 35 -9.25 -0.51 37.71
CA LEU A 35 -7.88 -0.80 38.15
C LEU A 35 -7.84 -2.25 38.66
N ALA A 36 -6.97 -3.08 38.10
CA ALA A 36 -6.47 -4.28 38.76
C ALA A 36 -5.00 -4.48 38.37
N CYS A 37 -4.11 -3.85 39.15
CA CYS A 37 -2.72 -4.27 39.23
C CYS A 37 -2.70 -5.68 39.84
N VAL A 38 -2.25 -6.67 39.09
CA VAL A 38 -1.84 -7.95 39.65
C VAL A 38 -0.32 -7.95 39.68
N VAL A 39 0.22 -7.75 40.88
CA VAL A 39 1.63 -7.88 41.22
C VAL A 39 1.94 -9.38 41.32
N PHE A 40 2.80 -9.89 40.45
CA PHE A 40 3.41 -11.21 40.62
C PHE A 40 4.79 -11.05 41.28
N PRO A 41 5.04 -11.71 42.44
CA PRO A 41 6.36 -11.71 43.05
C PRO A 41 7.25 -12.85 42.52
N LEU A 42 8.52 -12.48 42.30
CA LEU A 42 9.76 -13.22 42.57
C LEU A 42 9.80 -14.76 42.39
N ALA A 43 10.66 -15.21 41.48
CA ALA A 43 11.50 -16.37 41.72
C ALA A 43 12.93 -16.13 41.17
N LEU A 44 13.87 -16.24 42.09
CA LEU A 44 15.31 -16.10 41.99
C LEU A 44 15.93 -17.43 41.54
N SER A 45 16.72 -17.45 40.46
CA SER A 45 17.70 -18.49 40.09
C SER A 45 18.50 -17.88 38.92
N GLY A 46 19.76 -17.48 39.01
CA GLY A 46 20.87 -18.17 39.65
C GLY A 46 21.59 -19.01 38.60
N GLN A 47 22.47 -18.41 37.80
CA GLN A 47 23.68 -19.05 37.27
C GLN A 47 24.62 -18.01 36.63
N LEU A 48 25.67 -17.70 37.39
CA LEU A 48 26.90 -17.11 36.93
C LEU A 48 27.65 -18.17 36.11
N ALA A 49 27.89 -17.91 34.83
CA ALA A 49 28.94 -18.61 34.08
C ALA A 49 30.12 -17.65 33.94
N ALA A 50 31.03 -17.72 34.91
CA ALA A 50 32.38 -17.20 34.77
C ALA A 50 33.20 -18.25 34.00
N CYS A 51 33.68 -17.90 32.81
CA CYS A 51 34.83 -18.58 32.22
C CYS A 51 36.02 -17.64 32.30
N SER A 52 36.98 -18.07 33.11
CA SER A 52 38.25 -17.40 33.37
C SER A 52 39.33 -18.03 32.49
N MET A 53 40.17 -17.16 31.93
CA MET A 53 41.56 -17.31 31.47
C MET A 53 41.96 -18.49 30.56
N GLN A 54 42.59 -18.13 29.43
CA GLN A 54 44.03 -18.39 29.25
C GLN A 54 44.64 -17.45 28.20
N SER A 55 45.74 -16.85 28.61
CA SER A 55 46.70 -16.08 27.82
C SER A 55 47.56 -17.04 26.99
N ASP A 56 47.91 -16.66 25.77
CA ASP A 56 49.24 -16.99 25.27
C ASP A 56 49.83 -15.86 24.43
N PHE A 57 51.06 -15.52 24.82
CA PHE A 57 51.98 -14.63 24.15
C PHE A 57 52.33 -15.19 22.78
N SER A 58 52.24 -14.38 21.73
CA SER A 58 53.16 -14.53 20.61
C SER A 58 53.62 -13.18 20.09
N LYS A 59 54.93 -13.00 20.22
CA LYS A 59 55.71 -11.79 20.02
C LYS A 59 56.24 -11.86 18.58
N GLY A 60 55.69 -11.03 17.70
CA GLY A 60 56.15 -10.89 16.33
C GLY A 60 55.95 -9.47 15.86
N ALA A 61 56.97 -8.64 16.06
CA ALA A 61 57.04 -7.29 15.53
C ALA A 61 57.33 -7.34 14.03
N ILE A 62 56.45 -6.77 13.21
CA ILE A 62 56.79 -6.18 11.91
C ILE A 62 56.01 -4.87 11.80
N ASP A 63 56.75 -3.82 11.40
CA ASP A 63 56.37 -2.42 11.35
C ASP A 63 55.14 -2.09 10.46
N ARG A 64 54.41 -1.07 10.94
CA ARG A 64 53.55 -0.02 10.30
C ARG A 64 53.45 0.04 8.76
N PRO A 65 52.37 0.63 8.16
CA PRO A 65 51.66 1.81 8.68
C PRO A 65 50.11 1.87 8.54
N VAL A 66 49.55 2.71 9.41
CA VAL A 66 48.40 3.61 9.29
C VAL A 66 47.51 3.45 8.05
N ASN A 67 46.25 3.03 8.27
CA ASN A 67 45.13 3.75 7.68
C ASN A 67 43.89 3.64 8.57
N ALA A 68 43.39 4.81 8.97
CA ALA A 68 42.11 4.98 9.62
C ALA A 68 40.99 4.74 8.60
N SER A 69 40.05 3.89 8.95
CA SER A 69 38.63 4.11 8.64
C SER A 69 37.83 3.22 9.57
N ALA A 70 37.34 3.85 10.64
CA ALA A 70 36.07 3.46 11.19
C ALA A 70 35.06 3.52 10.04
N ASN A 71 34.54 2.36 9.66
CA ASN A 71 33.22 2.33 9.06
C ASN A 71 32.40 1.36 9.90
N GLU A 72 31.56 1.96 10.72
CA GLU A 72 30.48 1.32 11.44
C GLU A 72 29.77 0.31 10.53
N LEU A 73 29.65 -0.90 11.06
CA LEU A 73 28.76 -1.93 10.55
C LEU A 73 27.31 -1.50 10.83
N SER A 74 26.84 -0.44 10.15
CA SER A 74 25.42 -0.21 10.02
C SER A 74 24.90 -1.24 9.03
N ALA A 75 24.10 -2.17 9.52
CA ALA A 75 23.29 -3.06 8.71
C ALA A 75 22.25 -2.22 7.93
N VAL A 76 22.72 -1.56 6.87
CA VAL A 76 21.86 -1.10 5.79
C VAL A 76 21.39 -2.38 5.11
N HIS A 77 20.24 -2.89 5.55
CA HIS A 77 19.50 -3.83 4.72
C HIS A 77 19.34 -3.14 3.37
N PRO A 78 19.81 -3.74 2.25
CA PRO A 78 19.56 -3.15 0.95
C PRO A 78 18.04 -3.04 0.83
N ILE A 79 17.53 -1.81 0.75
CA ILE A 79 16.20 -1.60 0.18
C ILE A 79 16.29 -2.27 -1.18
N HIS A 80 15.61 -3.40 -1.34
CA HIS A 80 15.67 -4.19 -2.56
C HIS A 80 15.12 -3.32 -3.70
N VAL A 81 16.00 -2.60 -4.40
CA VAL A 81 15.63 -1.73 -5.53
C VAL A 81 14.90 -2.56 -6.60
N ASP A 82 15.25 -3.84 -6.71
CA ASP A 82 14.61 -4.86 -7.54
C ASP A 82 13.15 -5.14 -7.14
N SER A 83 12.80 -4.99 -5.85
CA SER A 83 11.47 -5.33 -5.35
C SER A 83 10.40 -4.33 -5.81
N ALA A 84 10.71 -3.03 -5.85
CA ALA A 84 9.79 -2.03 -6.36
C ALA A 84 9.64 -2.09 -7.89
N GLN A 85 10.66 -2.57 -8.62
CA GLN A 85 10.61 -2.71 -10.06
C GLN A 85 9.56 -3.75 -10.49
N ALA A 86 9.32 -4.76 -9.65
CA ALA A 86 8.30 -5.77 -9.90
C ALA A 86 6.87 -5.20 -9.96
N PHE A 87 6.63 -4.03 -9.35
CA PHE A 87 5.33 -3.35 -9.35
C PHE A 87 5.20 -2.28 -10.43
N GLU A 88 6.30 -1.75 -10.95
CA GLU A 88 6.27 -0.65 -11.93
C GLU A 88 5.58 -1.05 -13.23
N GLY A 89 4.73 -0.18 -13.77
CA GLY A 89 4.06 -0.30 -15.06
C GLY A 89 2.55 -0.29 -14.93
N ASP A 90 1.91 -0.68 -16.03
CA ASP A 90 0.47 -0.74 -16.13
C ASP A 90 -0.06 -2.13 -15.80
N TRP A 91 -1.17 -2.19 -15.08
CA TRP A 91 -1.81 -3.41 -14.63
C TRP A 91 -3.30 -3.32 -14.77
N SER A 92 -3.93 -4.40 -15.20
CA SER A 92 -5.37 -4.43 -15.36
C SER A 92 -5.99 -5.80 -15.10
N TYR A 93 -7.24 -5.74 -14.68
CA TYR A 93 -8.15 -6.86 -14.51
C TYR A 93 -9.48 -6.53 -15.21
N ARG A 94 -10.09 -7.55 -15.83
CA ARG A 94 -11.47 -7.46 -16.32
C ARG A 94 -12.20 -8.76 -16.12
N ASP A 95 -13.36 -8.62 -15.51
CA ASP A 95 -14.42 -9.57 -15.62
C ASP A 95 -15.56 -8.98 -16.47
N ASP A 96 -16.09 -9.79 -17.37
CA ASP A 96 -17.24 -9.44 -18.20
C ASP A 96 -18.55 -10.03 -17.64
N CYS A 97 -18.48 -10.82 -16.56
CA CYS A 97 -19.65 -11.41 -15.94
C CYS A 97 -20.52 -10.37 -15.21
N ASP A 98 -21.83 -10.60 -15.20
CA ASP A 98 -22.85 -9.70 -14.66
C ASP A 98 -22.72 -8.24 -15.14
N ARG A 99 -22.39 -7.32 -14.22
CA ARG A 99 -22.21 -5.88 -14.46
C ARG A 99 -20.76 -5.52 -14.77
N GLY A 100 -19.92 -6.52 -14.99
CA GLY A 100 -18.48 -6.40 -15.15
C GLY A 100 -17.76 -5.91 -13.90
N HIS A 101 -16.47 -6.20 -13.84
CA HIS A 101 -15.55 -5.61 -12.85
C HIS A 101 -14.24 -5.28 -13.54
N TYR A 102 -13.82 -4.03 -13.43
CA TYR A 102 -12.67 -3.46 -14.11
C TYR A 102 -11.79 -2.78 -13.07
N VAL A 103 -10.54 -3.23 -12.99
CA VAL A 103 -9.56 -2.62 -12.10
C VAL A 103 -8.32 -2.29 -12.91
N THR A 104 -7.80 -1.08 -12.74
CA THR A 104 -6.53 -0.65 -13.34
C THR A 104 -5.63 -0.03 -12.30
N LEU A 105 -4.33 -0.32 -12.39
CA LEU A 105 -3.27 0.34 -11.63
C LEU A 105 -2.18 0.79 -12.60
N GLU A 106 -1.79 2.06 -12.51
CA GLU A 106 -0.57 2.57 -13.14
C GLU A 106 0.41 2.91 -12.03
N LEU A 107 1.60 2.31 -12.05
CA LEU A 107 2.62 2.50 -11.02
C LEU A 107 3.93 2.93 -11.65
N LYS A 108 4.50 4.02 -11.15
CA LYS A 108 5.81 4.54 -11.57
C LYS A 108 6.66 4.79 -10.35
N ARG A 109 7.94 4.48 -10.46
CA ARG A 109 8.89 4.84 -9.41
C ARG A 109 9.16 6.33 -9.45
N GLU A 110 9.10 6.94 -8.28
CA GLU A 110 9.60 8.28 -8.04
C GLU A 110 10.42 8.23 -6.76
N ASN A 111 11.74 8.45 -6.87
CA ASN A 111 12.68 8.29 -5.76
C ASN A 111 12.59 6.88 -5.14
N ASP A 112 12.22 6.82 -3.85
CA ASP A 112 12.12 5.62 -3.02
C ASP A 112 10.67 5.18 -2.79
N GLN A 113 9.73 5.73 -3.56
CA GLN A 113 8.31 5.38 -3.55
C GLN A 113 7.82 4.99 -4.94
N LEU A 114 6.69 4.29 -4.98
CA LEU A 114 5.86 4.13 -6.15
C LEU A 114 4.70 5.11 -6.04
N ILE A 115 4.42 5.80 -7.14
CA ILE A 115 3.27 6.70 -7.29
C ILE A 115 2.46 6.26 -8.50
N GLY A 116 1.20 6.66 -8.54
CA GLY A 116 0.43 6.59 -9.76
C GLY A 116 -1.05 6.66 -9.55
N SER A 117 -1.80 5.96 -10.39
CA SER A 117 -3.26 6.06 -10.46
C SER A 117 -3.93 4.71 -10.30
N TRP A 118 -5.18 4.75 -9.85
CA TRP A 118 -6.03 3.59 -9.73
C TRP A 118 -7.44 3.88 -10.24
N SER A 119 -8.09 2.83 -10.73
CA SER A 119 -9.52 2.82 -10.98
C SER A 119 -10.06 1.45 -10.61
N ASP A 120 -11.22 1.42 -9.96
CA ASP A 120 -11.95 0.22 -9.59
C ASP A 120 -13.44 0.46 -9.81
N GLY A 121 -14.06 -0.34 -10.66
CA GLY A 121 -15.47 -0.17 -10.94
C GLY A 121 -16.12 -1.29 -11.73
N THR A 122 -17.39 -1.08 -11.96
CA THR A 122 -18.30 -1.90 -12.76
C THR A 122 -18.85 -1.04 -13.89
N LEU A 123 -19.69 -1.60 -14.76
CA LEU A 123 -20.38 -0.82 -15.79
C LEU A 123 -21.30 0.30 -15.23
N LEU A 124 -21.69 0.24 -13.95
CA LEU A 124 -22.66 1.18 -13.38
C LEU A 124 -22.05 2.24 -12.46
N ARG A 125 -20.91 1.92 -11.84
CA ARG A 125 -20.28 2.75 -10.81
C ARG A 125 -18.82 2.35 -10.68
N GLY A 126 -17.99 3.29 -10.25
CA GLY A 126 -16.60 3.03 -9.92
C GLY A 126 -16.01 4.22 -9.20
N SER A 127 -14.84 4.01 -8.64
CA SER A 127 -14.01 5.06 -8.05
C SER A 127 -12.64 5.05 -8.73
N GLN A 128 -11.96 6.18 -8.64
CA GLN A 128 -10.64 6.36 -9.20
C GLN A 128 -9.88 7.42 -8.40
N GLY A 129 -8.57 7.43 -8.53
CA GLY A 129 -7.76 8.46 -7.89
C GLY A 129 -6.28 8.19 -8.02
N LEU A 130 -5.53 8.65 -7.02
CA LEU A 130 -4.08 8.51 -6.96
C LEU A 130 -3.69 7.63 -5.79
N LEU A 131 -2.51 7.02 -5.93
CA LEU A 131 -1.89 6.26 -4.86
C LEU A 131 -0.40 6.59 -4.77
N LYS A 132 0.15 6.44 -3.57
CA LYS A 132 1.58 6.40 -3.32
C LYS A 132 1.90 5.30 -2.32
N GLY A 133 3.09 4.73 -2.40
CA GLY A 133 3.44 3.63 -1.52
C GLY A 133 4.92 3.27 -1.53
N ARG A 134 5.30 2.43 -0.59
CA ARG A 134 6.66 1.93 -0.44
C ARG A 134 6.64 0.42 -0.30
N VAL A 135 7.65 -0.23 -0.86
CA VAL A 135 7.82 -1.67 -0.72
C VAL A 135 8.49 -1.97 0.61
N ASN A 136 7.85 -2.81 1.41
CA ASN A 136 8.37 -3.37 2.65
C ASN A 136 8.15 -4.88 2.64
N GLU A 137 9.21 -5.67 2.85
CA GLU A 137 9.14 -7.14 2.87
C GLU A 137 8.39 -7.76 1.67
N GLY A 138 8.59 -7.20 0.47
CA GLY A 138 7.95 -7.66 -0.76
C GLY A 138 6.49 -7.25 -0.94
N ARG A 139 5.93 -6.46 -0.02
CA ARG A 139 4.58 -5.88 -0.10
C ARG A 139 4.67 -4.40 -0.38
N LEU A 140 3.89 -3.92 -1.33
CA LEU A 140 3.71 -2.49 -1.54
C LEU A 140 2.58 -2.01 -0.63
N ILE A 141 2.96 -1.26 0.41
CA ILE A 141 2.03 -0.63 1.35
C ILE A 141 1.63 0.73 0.78
N VAL A 142 0.33 0.96 0.69
CA VAL A 142 -0.26 2.00 -0.17
C VAL A 142 -1.12 2.97 0.64
N GLU A 143 -0.94 4.25 0.32
CA GLU A 143 -1.84 5.32 0.71
C GLU A 143 -2.61 5.76 -0.52
N TRP A 144 -3.91 5.95 -0.37
CA TRP A 144 -4.82 6.22 -1.49
C TRP A 144 -5.50 7.57 -1.30
N CYS A 145 -5.84 8.22 -2.40
CA CYS A 145 -6.83 9.28 -2.42
C CYS A 145 -7.81 9.04 -3.57
N SER A 146 -9.03 9.53 -3.40
CA SER A 146 -10.11 9.48 -4.39
C SER A 146 -10.19 10.80 -5.17
N ALA A 147 -10.55 10.72 -6.45
CA ALA A 147 -10.88 11.88 -7.27
C ALA A 147 -12.24 12.49 -6.90
N TYR A 148 -13.11 11.73 -6.22
CA TYR A 148 -14.47 12.14 -5.85
C TYR A 148 -14.78 11.86 -4.38
N GLU A 149 -15.64 12.68 -3.78
CA GLU A 149 -16.14 12.44 -2.43
C GLU A 149 -17.26 11.40 -2.47
N GLU A 150 -16.98 10.21 -1.95
CA GLU A 150 -17.91 9.07 -1.96
C GLU A 150 -17.87 8.33 -0.62
N ALA A 151 -19.00 7.78 -0.20
CA ALA A 151 -19.09 7.06 1.06
C ALA A 151 -18.26 5.77 1.00
N GLY A 152 -17.27 5.65 1.88
CA GLY A 152 -16.38 4.49 1.94
C GLY A 152 -15.19 4.56 0.97
N ALA A 153 -15.07 5.61 0.17
CA ALA A 153 -13.86 5.89 -0.60
C ALA A 153 -12.77 6.51 0.31
N PRO A 154 -11.49 6.42 -0.08
CA PRO A 154 -10.41 7.18 0.58
C PRO A 154 -10.65 8.69 0.53
N ALA A 155 -9.93 9.45 1.36
CA ALA A 155 -9.93 10.91 1.30
C ALA A 155 -9.76 11.49 -0.12
N LEU A 156 -10.33 12.66 -0.34
CA LEU A 156 -10.25 13.37 -1.62
C LEU A 156 -8.80 13.83 -1.89
N CYS A 157 -8.31 13.60 -3.12
CA CYS A 157 -7.01 14.08 -3.55
C CYS A 157 -6.92 15.64 -3.42
N PRO A 158 -5.76 16.19 -3.00
CA PRO A 158 -4.45 15.54 -2.84
C PRO A 158 -4.20 14.95 -1.44
N HIS A 159 -5.22 14.81 -0.60
CA HIS A 159 -5.06 14.21 0.73
C HIS A 159 -5.08 12.69 0.63
N TYR A 160 -3.96 12.07 1.00
CA TYR A 160 -3.83 10.62 1.02
C TYR A 160 -4.19 10.08 2.40
N GLU A 161 -4.92 8.98 2.41
CA GLU A 161 -5.20 8.20 3.62
C GLU A 161 -4.53 6.84 3.51
N TRP A 162 -4.00 6.40 4.64
CA TRP A 162 -3.48 5.05 4.76
C TRP A 162 -4.63 4.05 4.67
N SER A 163 -4.48 3.06 3.77
CA SER A 163 -5.35 1.88 3.76
C SER A 163 -4.60 0.71 4.37
N GLU A 164 -5.37 -0.19 4.97
CA GLU A 164 -4.81 -1.47 5.45
C GLU A 164 -4.43 -2.39 4.28
N ASP A 165 -4.90 -2.08 3.06
CA ASP A 165 -4.63 -2.83 1.83
C ASP A 165 -3.14 -2.82 1.45
N TYR A 166 -2.73 -3.88 0.74
CA TYR A 166 -1.40 -3.96 0.17
C TYR A 166 -1.40 -4.72 -1.15
N LEU A 167 -0.35 -4.49 -1.94
CA LEU A 167 -0.14 -5.18 -3.21
C LEU A 167 1.06 -6.13 -3.09
N VAL A 168 0.98 -7.28 -3.77
CA VAL A 168 2.09 -8.24 -3.90
C VAL A 168 2.35 -8.51 -5.37
N ALA A 169 3.59 -8.34 -5.81
CA ALA A 169 4.01 -8.76 -7.14
C ALA A 169 4.46 -10.23 -7.09
N ARG A 170 3.81 -11.12 -7.86
CA ARG A 170 4.19 -12.53 -7.99
C ARG A 170 3.89 -13.04 -9.39
N ASP A 171 4.79 -13.84 -9.96
CA ASP A 171 4.61 -14.53 -11.25
C ASP A 171 4.15 -13.61 -12.41
N GLY A 172 4.65 -12.37 -12.45
CA GLY A 172 4.29 -11.39 -13.49
C GLY A 172 2.88 -10.81 -13.34
N THR A 173 2.28 -10.92 -12.16
CA THR A 173 0.99 -10.33 -11.78
C THR A 173 1.14 -9.44 -10.55
N ILE A 174 0.15 -8.56 -10.32
CA ILE A 174 -0.06 -7.91 -9.04
C ILE A 174 -1.30 -8.50 -8.39
N VAL A 175 -1.18 -8.94 -7.15
CA VAL A 175 -2.33 -9.32 -6.32
C VAL A 175 -2.62 -8.20 -5.34
N TRP A 176 -3.83 -7.68 -5.39
CA TRP A 176 -4.32 -6.72 -4.41
C TRP A 176 -4.99 -7.47 -3.26
N TYR A 177 -4.50 -7.28 -2.05
CA TYR A 177 -5.10 -7.78 -0.82
C TYR A 177 -5.89 -6.67 -0.12
N GLN A 178 -7.12 -6.98 0.24
CA GLN A 178 -7.95 -6.11 1.08
C GLN A 178 -8.18 -6.75 2.44
N LYS A 179 -8.35 -5.90 3.45
CA LYS A 179 -8.71 -6.37 4.79
C LYS A 179 -10.22 -6.53 4.94
N TYR A 180 -10.63 -7.72 5.38
CA TYR A 180 -12.01 -8.02 5.76
C TYR A 180 -12.04 -8.46 7.22
N GLY A 181 -12.49 -7.56 8.10
CA GLY A 181 -12.48 -7.82 9.54
C GLY A 181 -11.05 -7.89 10.09
N GLN A 182 -10.60 -9.09 10.46
CA GLN A 182 -9.24 -9.33 10.97
C GLN A 182 -8.34 -10.06 9.97
N GLU A 183 -8.87 -10.40 8.80
CA GLU A 183 -8.17 -11.20 7.80
C GLU A 183 -7.90 -10.39 6.54
N TYR A 184 -6.91 -10.83 5.78
CA TYR A 184 -6.60 -10.31 4.46
C TYR A 184 -6.95 -11.36 3.41
N SER A 185 -7.69 -10.94 2.39
CA SER A 185 -8.07 -11.81 1.28
C SER A 185 -7.61 -11.22 -0.05
N GLU A 186 -7.31 -12.10 -1.01
CA GLU A 186 -7.07 -11.70 -2.40
C GLU A 186 -8.35 -11.05 -2.94
N TYR A 187 -8.26 -9.77 -3.27
CA TYR A 187 -9.36 -9.00 -3.85
C TYR A 187 -9.37 -9.16 -5.36
N VAL A 188 -8.24 -8.89 -6.02
CA VAL A 188 -8.10 -9.02 -7.47
C VAL A 188 -6.66 -9.35 -7.86
N VAL A 189 -6.52 -10.12 -8.94
CA VAL A 189 -5.24 -10.42 -9.57
C VAL A 189 -5.15 -9.65 -10.89
N LEU A 190 -4.30 -8.64 -10.93
CA LEU A 190 -4.04 -7.82 -12.11
C LEU A 190 -2.90 -8.39 -12.94
N THR A 191 -3.08 -8.35 -14.25
CA THR A 191 -2.06 -8.76 -15.24
C THR A 191 -1.43 -7.55 -15.89
N LYS A 192 -0.24 -7.75 -16.47
CA LYS A 192 0.51 -6.66 -17.09
C LYS A 192 -0.20 -6.07 -18.31
N GLY A 193 -0.25 -4.75 -18.38
CA GLY A 193 -0.71 -3.96 -19.51
C GLY A 193 -2.07 -3.30 -19.31
N ASN A 194 -2.42 -2.44 -20.27
CA ASN A 194 -3.68 -1.68 -20.31
C ASN A 194 -4.83 -2.43 -20.99
N LYS A 195 -4.60 -3.69 -21.37
CA LYS A 195 -5.62 -4.54 -21.98
C LYS A 195 -6.05 -5.52 -20.91
N PRO A 196 -7.30 -5.41 -20.45
CA PRO A 196 -7.66 -6.14 -19.28
C PRO A 196 -7.81 -7.62 -19.62
N HIS A 197 -7.19 -8.45 -18.80
CA HIS A 197 -7.21 -9.90 -18.95
C HIS A 197 -8.64 -10.39 -18.74
N ARG A 198 -9.22 -10.98 -19.78
CA ARG A 198 -10.54 -11.59 -19.70
C ARG A 198 -10.43 -12.81 -18.81
N SER A 199 -11.03 -12.76 -17.63
CA SER A 199 -11.24 -13.94 -16.79
C SER A 199 -11.77 -15.09 -17.65
N THR A 200 -11.09 -16.24 -17.63
CA THR A 200 -11.47 -17.44 -18.41
C THR A 200 -12.62 -18.21 -17.78
N ASN A 201 -13.14 -17.75 -16.65
CA ASN A 201 -14.32 -18.34 -16.04
C ASN A 201 -15.50 -17.92 -16.91
N ALA A 202 -16.00 -18.86 -17.72
CA ALA A 202 -17.28 -18.70 -18.39
C ALA A 202 -18.27 -18.27 -17.31
N CYS A 203 -18.92 -17.13 -17.49
CA CYS A 203 -19.89 -16.63 -16.54
C CYS A 203 -20.87 -17.75 -16.26
N ASP A 204 -20.93 -18.20 -15.02
CA ASP A 204 -21.88 -19.22 -14.62
C ASP A 204 -23.27 -18.60 -14.80
N GLU A 205 -23.88 -18.85 -15.96
CA GLU A 205 -25.30 -18.60 -16.18
C GLU A 205 -26.02 -19.58 -15.26
N ASP A 206 -26.43 -19.15 -14.06
CA ASP A 206 -27.63 -19.62 -13.34
C ASP A 206 -27.64 -19.11 -11.88
N SER A 207 -28.53 -18.15 -11.58
CA SER A 207 -29.27 -18.03 -10.28
C SER A 207 -30.37 -16.98 -10.34
#